data_AF-A0A951HU15-F1
#
_entry.id   AF-A0A951HU15-F1
#
_cell.length_a   1.000
_cell.length_b   1.000
_cell.length_c   1.000
_cell.angle_alpha   90.00
_cell.angle_beta   90.00
_cell.angle_gamma   90.00
#
_symmetry.space_group_name_H-M   'P 1'
#
loop_
_entity.id
_entity.type
_entity.pdbx_description
1 polymer ?
#
loop_
_entity_poly.entity_id
_entity_poly.type
_entity_poly.pdbx_seq_one_letter_code
_entity_poly.pdbx_strand_id
1 'polypeptide(L)'
;MAKQPGGKKSRPGRKRAAAPPASAQAKNVYEQPGRRGTKPITVHFPKAVRDQLKILAVEQTTTVHRLIAEALNDLFGKYGKPRIAPLEEE
;
A
#
# COMPACT_ATOMS: atom_id res chain seq x y z
N MET A 1 38.09 44.95 -15.63
CA MET A 1 37.75 44.79 -14.20
C MET A 1 36.47 43.97 -14.10
N ALA A 2 36.27 42.92 -13.30
CA ALA A 2 37.10 42.26 -12.29
C ALA A 2 36.60 40.80 -12.08
N LYS A 3 37.56 39.86 -12.06
CA LYS A 3 37.72 38.64 -11.23
C LYS A 3 36.50 37.80 -10.76
N GLN A 4 36.50 36.52 -11.17
CA GLN A 4 36.07 35.31 -10.40
C GLN A 4 36.86 35.18 -9.06
N PRO A 5 36.65 34.21 -8.12
CA PRO A 5 35.89 32.94 -8.14
C PRO A 5 35.18 32.51 -6.82
N GLY A 6 34.50 31.36 -6.84
CA GLY A 6 34.72 30.25 -5.89
C GLY A 6 34.13 30.31 -4.47
N GLY A 7 33.27 29.34 -4.14
CA GLY A 7 32.90 29.07 -2.75
C GLY A 7 32.05 27.81 -2.57
N LYS A 8 32.67 26.62 -2.68
CA LYS A 8 32.08 25.36 -2.19
C LYS A 8 31.82 25.49 -0.69
N LYS A 9 30.58 25.77 -0.27
CA LYS A 9 30.19 25.69 1.14
C LYS A 9 29.84 24.24 1.49
N SER A 10 30.84 23.60 2.09
CA SER A 10 30.80 22.34 2.82
C SER A 10 29.53 22.19 3.66
N ARG A 11 28.82 21.06 3.49
CA ARG A 11 27.75 20.63 4.39
C ARG A 11 28.37 20.25 5.75
N PRO A 12 28.03 20.89 6.87
CA PRO A 12 28.51 20.44 8.17
C PRO A 12 27.73 19.18 8.58
N GLY A 13 28.45 18.10 8.83
CA GLY A 13 27.91 16.82 9.28
C GLY A 13 27.18 16.98 10.60
N ARG A 14 25.88 16.68 10.59
CA ARG A 14 25.07 16.60 11.82
C ARG A 14 25.45 15.30 12.53
N LYS A 15 26.34 15.41 13.51
CA LYS A 15 26.66 14.35 14.48
C LYS A 15 25.33 13.85 15.08
N ARG A 16 25.02 12.57 14.88
CA ARG A 16 23.92 11.88 15.56
C ARG A 16 24.32 11.68 17.02
N ALA A 17 23.80 12.52 17.91
CA ALA A 17 23.74 12.19 19.33
C ALA A 17 22.59 11.20 19.54
N ALA A 18 22.88 10.03 20.09
CA ALA A 18 21.87 9.04 20.45
C ALA A 18 21.14 9.52 21.71
N ALA A 19 19.84 9.79 21.59
CA ALA A 19 18.95 10.04 22.72
C ALA A 19 18.35 8.70 23.21
N PRO A 20 18.11 8.54 24.53
CA PRO A 20 17.60 7.30 25.13
C PRO A 20 16.16 6.95 24.65
N PRO A 21 15.72 5.68 24.77
CA PRO A 21 14.46 5.24 24.18
C PRO A 21 13.27 5.89 24.88
N ALA A 22 12.67 6.88 24.21
CA ALA A 22 11.38 7.41 24.59
C ALA A 22 10.33 6.30 24.52
N SER A 23 9.55 6.19 25.58
CA SER A 23 8.42 5.29 25.77
C SER A 23 7.58 5.12 24.50
N ALA A 24 7.19 3.88 24.21
CA ALA A 24 6.28 3.53 23.13
C ALA A 24 4.91 4.19 23.36
N GLN A 25 4.79 5.44 22.93
CA GLN A 25 3.53 6.15 22.82
C GLN A 25 2.69 5.37 21.82
N ALA A 26 1.60 4.77 22.30
CA ALA A 26 0.59 4.16 21.46
C ALA A 26 0.12 5.22 20.46
N LYS A 27 0.58 5.08 19.21
CA LYS A 27 0.14 5.95 18.12
C LYS A 27 -1.36 5.70 17.98
N ASN A 28 -2.19 6.70 18.23
CA ASN A 28 -3.60 6.67 17.85
C ASN A 28 -3.65 6.52 16.34
N VAL A 29 -3.78 5.28 15.86
CA VAL A 29 -3.90 4.99 14.43
C VAL A 29 -5.29 5.43 14.02
N TYR A 30 -5.38 6.52 13.27
CA TYR A 30 -6.62 6.93 12.65
C TYR A 30 -7.13 5.82 11.73
N GLU A 31 -8.22 5.17 12.12
CA GLU A 31 -8.86 4.13 11.34
C GLU A 31 -9.85 4.77 10.36
N GLN A 32 -9.55 4.67 9.06
CA GLN A 32 -10.45 5.17 8.03
C GLN A 32 -11.81 4.46 8.14
N PRO A 33 -12.94 5.18 8.16
CA PRO A 33 -14.27 4.57 8.33
C PRO A 33 -14.54 3.39 7.39
N GLY A 34 -14.17 3.51 6.11
CA GLY A 34 -14.35 2.45 5.10
C GLY A 34 -13.42 1.23 5.24
N ARG A 35 -12.52 1.21 6.23
CA ARG A 35 -11.65 0.05 6.52
C ARG A 35 -12.02 -0.64 7.84
N ARG A 36 -13.02 -0.12 8.58
CA ARG A 36 -13.44 -0.68 9.86
C ARG A 36 -13.87 -2.13 9.70
N GLY A 37 -13.31 -3.01 10.53
CA GLY A 37 -13.60 -4.44 10.49
C GLY A 37 -12.93 -5.22 9.36
N THR A 38 -12.12 -4.58 8.52
CA THR A 38 -11.34 -5.25 7.46
C THR A 38 -9.87 -5.37 7.83
N LYS A 39 -9.21 -6.43 7.35
CA LYS A 39 -7.76 -6.60 7.48
C LYS A 39 -7.11 -6.67 6.10
N PRO A 40 -5.96 -6.02 5.88
CA PRO A 40 -5.29 -6.05 4.59
C PRO A 40 -4.71 -7.43 4.31
N ILE A 41 -4.88 -7.91 3.08
CA ILE A 41 -4.18 -9.08 2.54
C ILE A 41 -3.08 -8.57 1.60
N THR A 42 -1.83 -8.62 2.05
CA THR A 42 -0.69 -8.06 1.30
C THR A 42 0.16 -9.16 0.70
N VAL A 43 0.33 -9.12 -0.62
CA VAL A 43 1.20 -10.03 -1.39
C VAL A 43 1.92 -9.24 -2.49
N HIS A 44 3.11 -9.70 -2.87
CA HIS A 44 3.90 -9.09 -3.94
C HIS A 44 3.76 -9.91 -5.22
N PHE A 45 3.41 -9.23 -6.32
CA PHE A 45 3.38 -9.80 -7.66
C PHE A 45 4.26 -8.97 -8.61
N PRO A 46 4.75 -9.57 -9.72
CA PRO A 46 5.40 -8.82 -10.79
C PRO A 46 4.51 -7.70 -11.33
N LYS A 47 5.12 -6.62 -11.82
CA LYS A 47 4.40 -5.45 -12.36
C LYS A 47 3.39 -5.83 -13.45
N ALA A 48 3.77 -6.74 -14.35
CA ALA A 48 2.92 -7.21 -15.44
C ALA A 48 1.58 -7.80 -14.96
N VAL A 49 1.58 -8.54 -13.84
CA VAL A 49 0.35 -9.12 -13.26
C VAL A 49 -0.57 -8.01 -12.74
N ARG A 50 0.00 -7.01 -12.06
CA ARG A 50 -0.76 -5.84 -11.59
C ARG A 50 -1.35 -5.05 -12.75
N ASP A 51 -0.59 -4.86 -13.82
CA ASP A 51 -1.05 -4.11 -15.00
C ASP A 51 -2.20 -4.85 -15.69
N GLN A 52 -2.07 -6.17 -15.91
CA GLN A 52 -3.12 -6.99 -16.51
C GLN A 52 -4.42 -6.95 -15.69
N LEU A 53 -4.32 -7.04 -14.36
CA LEU A 53 -5.49 -6.97 -13.48
C LEU A 53 -6.22 -5.61 -13.60
N LYS A 54 -5.47 -4.52 -13.79
CA LYS A 54 -6.04 -3.19 -14.00
C LYS A 54 -6.69 -3.06 -15.37
N ILE A 55 -6.05 -3.57 -16.42
CA ILE A 55 -6.61 -3.58 -17.78
C ILE A 55 -7.96 -4.30 -17.76
N LEU A 56 -8.02 -5.49 -17.16
CA LEU A 56 -9.26 -6.26 -17.04
C LEU A 56 -10.35 -5.50 -16.28
N ALA A 57 -9.99 -4.78 -15.22
CA ALA A 57 -10.95 -3.97 -14.47
C ALA A 57 -11.57 -2.87 -15.34
N VAL A 58 -10.76 -2.23 -16.19
CA VAL A 58 -11.22 -1.22 -17.16
C VAL A 58 -12.11 -1.84 -18.24
N GLU A 59 -11.70 -2.96 -18.82
CA GLU A 59 -12.46 -3.67 -19.87
C GLU A 59 -13.85 -4.09 -19.37
N GLN A 60 -13.94 -4.55 -18.13
CA GLN A 60 -15.20 -5.01 -17.52
C GLN A 60 -15.99 -3.91 -16.81
N THR A 61 -15.55 -2.65 -16.86
CA THR A 61 -16.17 -1.52 -16.14
C THR A 61 -16.41 -1.85 -14.66
N THR A 62 -15.38 -2.37 -13.99
CA THR A 62 -15.43 -2.85 -12.60
C THR A 62 -14.21 -2.40 -11.80
N THR A 63 -14.16 -2.72 -10.51
CA THR A 63 -13.02 -2.40 -9.65
C THR A 63 -12.07 -3.58 -9.53
N VAL A 64 -10.78 -3.29 -9.31
CA VAL A 64 -9.78 -4.32 -8.98
C VAL A 64 -10.15 -5.07 -7.71
N HIS A 65 -10.80 -4.40 -6.75
CA HIS A 65 -11.29 -5.03 -5.52
C HIS A 65 -12.32 -6.12 -5.86
N ARG A 66 -13.33 -5.80 -6.67
CA ARG A 66 -14.36 -6.75 -7.07
C ARG A 66 -13.78 -7.97 -7.82
N LEU A 67 -12.82 -7.77 -8.73
CA LEU A 67 -12.12 -8.88 -9.40
C LEU A 67 -11.35 -9.78 -8.41
N ILE A 68 -10.70 -9.20 -7.41
CA ILE A 68 -10.01 -9.98 -6.37
C ILE A 68 -11.03 -10.75 -5.52
N ALA A 69 -12.16 -10.14 -5.15
CA ALA A 69 -13.22 -10.80 -4.40
C ALA A 69 -13.81 -11.99 -5.17
N GLU A 70 -14.05 -11.83 -6.47
CA GLU A 70 -14.46 -12.91 -7.38
C GLU A 70 -13.43 -14.04 -7.40
N ALA A 71 -12.16 -13.74 -7.66
CA ALA A 71 -11.10 -14.74 -7.69
C ALA A 71 -10.94 -15.50 -6.36
N LEU A 72 -11.11 -14.82 -5.22
CA LEU A 72 -11.10 -15.45 -3.89
C LEU A 72 -12.30 -16.36 -3.69
N ASN A 73 -13.50 -15.94 -4.09
CA ASN A 73 -14.70 -16.77 -4.01
C ASN A 73 -14.61 -18.01 -4.90
N ASP A 74 -14.05 -17.88 -6.10
CA ASP A 74 -13.79 -19.02 -6.98
C ASP A 74 -12.76 -19.98 -6.38
N LEU A 75 -11.71 -19.45 -5.76
CA LEU A 75 -10.73 -20.25 -5.04
C LEU A 75 -11.41 -21.01 -3.88
N PHE A 76 -12.22 -20.33 -3.06
CA PHE A 76 -12.94 -20.96 -1.95
C PHE A 76 -13.89 -22.05 -2.45
N GLY A 77 -14.64 -21.79 -3.52
CA GLY A 77 -15.53 -22.76 -4.13
C GLY A 77 -14.79 -24.03 -4.59
N LYS A 78 -13.61 -23.88 -5.21
CA LYS A 78 -12.77 -25.02 -5.63
C LYS A 78 -12.33 -25.90 -4.46
N TYR A 79 -12.19 -25.34 -3.25
CA TYR A 79 -11.81 -26.06 -2.04
C TYR A 79 -13.00 -26.40 -1.12
N GLY A 80 -14.24 -26.28 -1.60
CA GLY A 80 -15.45 -26.56 -0.80
C GLY A 80 -15.61 -25.61 0.39
N LYS A 81 -15.07 -24.39 0.31
CA LYS A 81 -15.18 -23.34 1.31
C LYS A 81 -16.28 -22.35 0.92
N PRO A 82 -16.92 -21.68 1.90
CA PRO A 82 -17.92 -20.67 1.62
C PRO A 82 -17.32 -19.47 0.87
N ARG A 83 -18.12 -18.89 -0.02
CA ARG A 83 -17.79 -17.69 -0.82
C ARG A 83 -18.07 -16.44 0.00
N ILE A 84 -17.12 -16.05 0.85
CA ILE A 84 -17.30 -14.99 1.86
C ILE A 84 -16.81 -13.61 1.43
N ALA A 85 -16.15 -13.48 0.28
CA ALA A 85 -15.65 -12.19 -0.18
C ALA A 85 -16.81 -11.34 -0.75
N PRO A 86 -16.99 -10.09 -0.31
CA PRO A 86 -18.07 -9.22 -0.79
C PRO A 86 -17.82 -8.81 -2.25
N LEU A 87 -18.85 -8.92 -3.09
CA LEU A 87 -18.80 -8.51 -4.51
C LEU A 87 -19.36 -7.10 -4.75
N GLU A 88 -20.04 -6.55 -3.76
CA GLU A 88 -20.63 -5.20 -3.78
C GLU A 88 -19.86 -4.34 -2.79
N GLU A 89 -19.43 -3.16 -3.24
CA GLU A 89 -18.83 -2.13 -2.37
C GLU A 89 -20.01 -1.39 -1.71
N GLU A 90 -20.52 -1.89 -0.58
CA GLU A 90 -21.44 -1.15 0.32
C GLU A 90 -20.71 -0.06 1.13
#